data_AF-A0A545T2Q2-F1
#
_entry.id   AF-A0A545T2Q2-F1
#
_cell.length_a   1.000
_cell.length_b   1.000
_cell.length_c   1.000
_cell.angle_alpha   90.00
_cell.angle_beta   90.00
_cell.angle_gamma   90.00
#
_symmetry.space_group_name_H-M   'P 1'
#
loop_
_entity.id
_entity.type
_entity.pdbx_description
1 polymer ?
#
loop_
_entity_poly.entity_id
_entity_poly.type
_entity_poly.pdbx_seq_one_letter_code
_entity_poly.pdbx_strand_id
1 'polypeptide(L)'
;MNAIEHFHAVTIRTPHYGDQAGAQIHRYLVPEFVQQFENDLNKNRLDSADLSVWQEKDRFSKHDDNVVLRLPMHKTFYLVSCEVACQRLGLPALDEEKITSAGFVIRRLSNGREFSWMIDEDEAIGWEETATGFRDPDVHRRMCRDGTLHPREDVATYTGEKTHPMHPKKAFDKSGKRRTVLYGYIPLGGSFVPRRESGVSSFESDSMNEFKAAAAQHLSWPYGLKDSGSKQWKSRFTQPVEQGQASKEFFELLRLLINRYHLGESDIDENEALTELAKSIYFYSHDDLMKSSFNDYTKGNYENTKKYSLFGWMESHFQSDDNGIVAWMSRQEKLIEAFGELSTDFEFEKLPAKDNKGLLNFSLYITASEAREFRTLLEQRVIANAEALAQEVPIPKFGQTKEDVYQIVPFVRALDDHDKERIYWADSTTKTQFFRVAAPFDAKATRPSMIQMPSLSDLKNGMAKGASMITPPDTFNLLNALNLKKGASEDVLPADEPSGIGIQWICSFSLPVITLVAMIILMIMISLLNIIFFWLPWVKICLPFPKFK
;
A
#
# COMPACT_ATOMS: atom_id res chain seq x y z
N MET A 1 -62.25 -9.15 19.50
CA MET A 1 -61.81 -7.76 19.77
C MET A 1 -60.35 -7.70 19.40
N ASN A 2 -60.02 -7.09 18.25
CA ASN A 2 -58.64 -6.92 17.84
C ASN A 2 -58.00 -5.92 18.81
N ALA A 3 -57.06 -6.39 19.63
CA ALA A 3 -56.22 -5.51 20.42
C ALA A 3 -55.50 -4.59 19.44
N ILE A 4 -55.71 -3.28 19.60
CA ILE A 4 -54.97 -2.27 18.85
C ILE A 4 -53.53 -2.40 19.31
N GLU A 5 -52.66 -2.98 18.48
CA GLU A 5 -51.22 -3.00 18.73
C GLU A 5 -50.72 -1.56 18.76
N HIS A 6 -50.46 -1.04 19.97
CA HIS A 6 -49.83 0.25 20.17
C HIS A 6 -48.33 0.15 19.89
N PHE A 7 -47.94 -0.26 18.68
CA PHE A 7 -46.54 -0.20 18.27
C PHE A 7 -46.21 1.22 17.82
N HIS A 8 -45.34 1.91 18.56
CA HIS A 8 -44.81 3.19 18.09
C HIS A 8 -43.44 3.02 17.45
N ALA A 9 -43.40 3.11 16.12
CA ALA A 9 -42.14 3.08 15.37
C ALA A 9 -41.20 4.20 15.81
N VAL A 10 -39.89 3.93 15.75
CA VAL A 10 -38.84 4.91 16.01
C VAL A 10 -38.38 5.48 14.68
N THR A 11 -38.14 6.79 14.65
CA THR A 11 -37.59 7.49 13.49
C THR A 11 -36.32 8.22 13.88
N ILE A 12 -35.30 8.12 13.01
CA ILE A 12 -34.09 8.93 13.08
C ILE A 12 -34.31 10.12 12.16
N ARG A 13 -33.94 11.31 12.61
CA ARG A 13 -34.15 12.58 11.90
C ARG A 13 -32.95 13.51 12.03
N THR A 14 -32.92 14.56 11.21
CA THR A 14 -31.98 15.68 11.35
C THR A 14 -32.04 16.27 12.78
N PRO A 15 -30.89 16.60 13.41
CA PRO A 15 -30.85 17.30 14.69
C PRO A 15 -31.58 18.64 14.65
N HIS A 16 -32.18 19.08 15.76
CA HIS A 16 -32.92 20.34 15.86
C HIS A 16 -32.09 21.60 15.55
N TYR A 17 -30.76 21.51 15.64
CA TYR A 17 -29.83 22.60 15.32
C TYR A 17 -29.25 22.50 13.90
N GLY A 18 -29.62 21.48 13.11
CA GLY A 18 -29.15 21.30 11.75
C GLY A 18 -30.10 21.95 10.74
N ASP A 19 -29.60 22.87 9.92
CA ASP A 19 -30.39 23.48 8.82
C ASP A 19 -30.37 22.63 7.55
N GLN A 20 -29.34 21.80 7.37
CA GLN A 20 -29.23 20.90 6.24
C GLN A 20 -29.91 19.57 6.54
N ALA A 21 -30.64 19.02 5.57
CA ALA A 21 -31.19 17.67 5.68
C ALA A 21 -30.06 16.66 5.90
N GLY A 22 -30.27 15.71 6.83
CA GLY A 22 -29.30 14.67 7.13
C GLY A 22 -28.76 14.71 8.56
N ALA A 23 -28.11 13.61 8.94
CA ALA A 23 -27.22 13.58 10.09
C ALA A 23 -26.07 14.59 9.88
N GLN A 24 -25.68 15.26 10.96
CA GLN A 24 -24.72 16.36 10.92
C GLN A 24 -23.32 15.88 11.32
N ILE A 25 -22.32 16.30 10.55
CA ILE A 25 -20.90 16.07 10.87
C ILE A 25 -20.35 17.34 11.55
N HIS A 26 -19.69 17.16 12.68
CA HIS A 26 -19.08 18.22 13.48
C HIS A 26 -17.57 18.10 13.41
N ARG A 27 -16.85 19.22 13.27
CA ARG A 27 -15.38 19.23 13.18
C ARG A 27 -14.76 19.89 14.42
N TYR A 28 -13.77 19.20 14.99
CA TYR A 28 -12.98 19.68 16.12
C TYR A 28 -11.49 19.59 15.83
N LEU A 29 -10.72 20.49 16.43
CA LEU A 29 -9.26 20.59 16.24
C LEU A 29 -8.47 20.24 17.51
N VAL A 30 -9.16 19.75 18.54
CA VAL A 30 -8.61 19.39 19.84
C VAL A 30 -9.02 17.97 20.22
N PRO A 31 -8.21 17.24 21.01
CA PRO A 31 -8.54 15.89 21.45
C PRO A 31 -9.78 15.80 22.36
N GLU A 32 -10.14 16.87 23.08
CA GLU A 32 -11.29 16.94 24.00
C GLU A 32 -12.63 17.16 23.27
N PHE A 33 -12.72 16.77 22.00
CA PHE A 33 -13.84 17.07 21.10
C PHE A 33 -15.19 16.54 21.59
N VAL A 34 -15.23 15.40 22.28
CA VAL A 34 -16.47 14.84 22.83
C VAL A 34 -17.04 15.75 23.93
N GLN A 35 -16.20 16.13 24.89
CA GLN A 35 -16.64 17.00 26.00
C GLN A 35 -17.05 18.38 25.49
N GLN A 36 -16.36 18.89 24.46
CA GLN A 36 -16.73 20.14 23.81
C GLN A 36 -18.10 20.03 23.12
N PHE A 37 -18.34 18.96 22.35
CA PHE A 37 -19.64 18.72 21.71
C PHE A 37 -20.79 18.65 22.72
N GLU A 38 -20.64 17.89 23.80
CA GLU A 38 -21.69 17.80 24.83
C GLU A 38 -21.97 19.15 25.50
N ASN A 39 -20.91 19.93 25.77
CA ASN A 39 -21.04 21.27 26.34
C ASN A 39 -21.76 22.23 25.39
N ASP A 40 -21.44 22.18 24.10
CA ASP A 40 -22.05 23.02 23.09
C ASP A 40 -23.51 22.63 22.84
N LEU A 41 -23.82 21.33 22.85
CA LEU A 41 -25.19 20.81 22.78
C LEU A 41 -26.03 21.29 23.97
N ASN A 42 -25.54 21.10 25.20
CA ASN A 42 -26.26 21.51 26.41
C ASN A 42 -26.48 23.02 26.50
N LYS A 43 -25.55 23.81 25.95
CA LYS A 43 -25.63 25.28 25.94
C LYS A 43 -26.32 25.85 24.70
N ASN A 44 -26.88 25.00 23.83
CA ASN A 44 -27.52 25.41 22.58
C ASN A 44 -26.60 26.29 21.69
N ARG A 45 -25.30 25.97 21.66
CA ARG A 45 -24.28 26.66 20.87
C ARG A 45 -23.99 25.99 19.53
N LEU A 46 -24.51 24.79 19.31
CA LEU A 46 -24.47 24.18 17.99
C LEU A 46 -25.41 25.00 17.09
N ASP A 47 -24.82 25.77 16.18
CA ASP A 47 -25.53 26.57 15.19
C ASP A 47 -25.19 26.06 13.78
N SER A 48 -26.16 26.09 12.89
CA SER A 48 -26.06 25.62 11.51
C SER A 48 -25.05 26.44 10.69
N ALA A 49 -24.87 27.71 11.04
CA ALA A 49 -23.91 28.60 10.41
C ALA A 49 -22.48 28.09 10.60
N ASP A 50 -22.10 27.70 11.83
CA ASP A 50 -20.75 27.19 12.12
C ASP A 50 -20.49 25.85 11.42
N LEU A 51 -21.51 24.99 11.33
CA LEU A 51 -21.46 23.73 10.59
C LEU A 51 -21.18 23.96 9.09
N SER A 52 -21.85 24.94 8.48
CA SER A 52 -21.71 25.23 7.06
C SER A 52 -20.35 25.87 6.72
N VAL A 53 -19.84 26.75 7.58
CA VAL A 53 -18.58 27.49 7.34
C VAL A 53 -17.38 26.55 7.21
N TRP A 54 -17.29 25.53 8.06
CA TRP A 54 -16.15 24.62 8.00
C TRP A 54 -16.25 23.64 6.84
N GLN A 55 -17.46 23.15 6.55
CA GLN A 55 -17.73 22.25 5.43
C GLN A 55 -17.34 22.91 4.12
N GLU A 56 -17.72 24.17 3.92
CA GLU A 56 -17.36 24.95 2.73
C GLU A 56 -15.85 25.10 2.56
N LYS A 57 -15.13 25.41 3.65
CA LYS A 57 -13.66 25.49 3.64
C LYS A 57 -12.98 24.16 3.31
N ASP A 58 -13.65 23.05 3.59
CA ASP A 58 -13.13 21.70 3.41
C ASP A 58 -13.60 21.05 2.10
N ARG A 59 -14.22 21.81 1.18
CA ARG A 59 -14.47 21.39 -0.21
C ARG A 59 -13.24 21.64 -1.08
N PHE A 60 -12.24 20.79 -0.95
CA PHE A 60 -10.99 20.88 -1.70
C PHE A 60 -10.65 19.64 -2.53
N SER A 61 -11.63 18.76 -2.72
CA SER A 61 -11.56 17.59 -3.60
C SER A 61 -11.13 18.00 -5.01
N LYS A 62 -10.36 17.13 -5.67
CA LYS A 62 -9.97 17.31 -7.08
C LYS A 62 -11.04 16.80 -8.05
N HIS A 63 -12.01 16.02 -7.56
CA HIS A 63 -12.92 15.23 -8.39
C HIS A 63 -14.36 15.78 -8.41
N ASP A 64 -14.77 16.45 -7.34
CA ASP A 64 -16.13 16.93 -7.11
C ASP A 64 -16.15 17.99 -6.01
N ASP A 65 -17.35 18.47 -5.68
CA ASP A 65 -17.56 19.48 -4.64
C ASP A 65 -17.86 18.86 -3.26
N ASN A 66 -17.57 17.58 -3.04
CA ASN A 66 -17.84 16.94 -1.75
C ASN A 66 -16.87 17.42 -0.67
N VAL A 67 -17.35 17.51 0.58
CA VAL A 67 -16.52 17.86 1.73
C VAL A 67 -15.43 16.78 1.92
N VAL A 68 -14.20 17.21 2.14
CA VAL A 68 -13.06 16.32 2.39
C VAL A 68 -12.74 16.31 3.88
N LEU A 69 -13.00 15.18 4.53
CA LEU A 69 -12.66 14.97 5.93
C LEU A 69 -11.16 14.70 6.08
N ARG A 70 -10.54 15.41 7.03
CA ARG A 70 -9.12 15.26 7.35
C ARG A 70 -8.88 14.08 8.30
N LEU A 71 -7.70 13.47 8.22
CA LEU A 71 -7.35 12.34 9.08
C LEU A 71 -7.00 12.83 10.50
N PRO A 72 -7.10 11.97 11.54
CA PRO A 72 -6.65 12.31 12.89
C PRO A 72 -5.19 12.77 12.96
N MET A 73 -4.33 12.26 12.08
CA MET A 73 -2.93 12.73 11.94
C MET A 73 -2.82 14.20 11.53
N HIS A 74 -3.84 14.77 10.90
CA HIS A 74 -3.97 16.21 10.60
C HIS A 74 -4.52 17.00 11.80
N LYS A 75 -4.60 16.41 13.00
CA LYS A 75 -5.17 16.97 14.23
C LYS A 75 -6.61 17.47 14.05
N THR A 76 -7.40 16.74 13.28
CA THR A 76 -8.80 17.03 13.04
C THR A 76 -9.64 15.81 13.41
N PHE A 77 -10.68 16.02 14.20
CA PHE A 77 -11.56 14.99 14.73
C PHE A 77 -13.01 15.30 14.34
N TYR A 78 -13.78 14.26 14.05
CA TYR A 78 -15.16 14.43 13.62
C TYR A 78 -16.13 13.61 14.47
N LEU A 79 -17.28 14.20 14.76
CA LEU A 79 -18.44 13.52 15.32
C LEU A 79 -19.58 13.53 14.30
N VAL A 80 -20.38 12.48 14.25
CA VAL A 80 -21.69 12.49 13.58
C VAL A 80 -22.79 12.59 14.63
N SER A 81 -23.86 13.32 14.34
CA SER A 81 -25.03 13.41 15.20
C SER A 81 -26.36 13.32 14.44
N CYS A 82 -27.35 12.68 15.03
CA CYS A 82 -28.74 12.67 14.58
C CYS A 82 -29.70 12.71 15.77
N GLU A 83 -30.99 12.95 15.50
CA GLU A 83 -32.04 12.92 16.51
C GLU A 83 -32.87 11.65 16.41
N VAL A 84 -33.35 11.15 17.55
CA VAL A 84 -34.26 10.01 17.61
C VAL A 84 -35.57 10.43 18.25
N ALA A 85 -36.67 10.13 17.55
CA ALA A 85 -38.01 10.45 17.99
C ALA A 85 -38.93 9.24 17.84
N CYS A 86 -39.99 9.24 18.64
CA CYS A 86 -41.10 8.32 18.47
C CYS A 86 -42.01 8.84 17.34
N GLN A 87 -42.39 7.97 16.41
CA GLN A 87 -43.27 8.26 15.27
C GLN A 87 -44.74 8.37 15.73
N ARG A 88 -45.02 9.42 16.50
CA ARG A 88 -46.35 9.84 16.94
C ARG A 88 -46.53 11.34 16.74
N LEU A 89 -47.78 11.80 16.85
CA LEU A 89 -48.11 13.22 16.72
C LEU A 89 -47.22 14.07 17.65
N GLY A 90 -46.57 15.09 17.10
CA GLY A 90 -45.62 15.95 17.81
C GLY A 90 -44.17 15.46 17.85
N LEU A 91 -43.87 14.28 17.31
CA LEU A 91 -42.52 13.67 17.23
C LEU A 91 -41.72 13.87 18.52
N PRO A 92 -42.23 13.38 19.67
CA PRO A 92 -41.53 13.54 20.93
C PRO A 92 -40.27 12.67 20.94
N ALA A 93 -39.28 13.15 21.68
CA ALA A 93 -38.03 12.46 21.90
C ALA A 93 -38.26 11.03 22.40
N LEU A 94 -37.51 10.07 21.85
CA LEU A 94 -37.48 8.69 22.35
C LEU A 94 -36.79 8.69 23.71
N ASP A 95 -37.30 7.92 24.67
CA ASP A 95 -36.62 7.79 25.96
C ASP A 95 -35.30 7.02 25.79
N GLU A 96 -34.25 7.50 26.44
CA GLU A 96 -32.89 6.97 26.28
C GLU A 96 -32.79 5.55 26.83
N GLU A 97 -33.58 5.23 27.86
CA GLU A 97 -33.68 3.89 28.44
C GLU A 97 -34.30 2.85 27.50
N LYS A 98 -35.08 3.29 26.49
CA LYS A 98 -35.61 2.38 25.46
C LYS A 98 -34.57 2.02 24.39
N ILE A 99 -33.42 2.69 24.35
CA ILE A 99 -32.36 2.46 23.36
C ILE A 99 -31.43 1.36 23.90
N THR A 100 -31.43 0.20 23.26
CA THR A 100 -30.55 -0.92 23.63
C THR A 100 -29.14 -0.75 23.06
N SER A 101 -29.05 -0.24 21.83
CA SER A 101 -27.79 0.14 21.21
C SER A 101 -28.04 1.14 20.08
N ALA A 102 -27.06 1.98 19.78
CA ALA A 102 -27.11 2.86 18.62
C ALA A 102 -25.75 2.90 17.95
N GLY A 103 -25.75 3.13 16.64
CA GLY A 103 -24.52 3.14 15.87
C GLY A 103 -24.71 3.72 14.49
N PHE A 104 -23.63 3.70 13.73
CA PHE A 104 -23.66 4.00 12.31
C PHE A 104 -22.68 3.12 11.56
N VAL A 105 -22.90 3.02 10.25
CA VAL A 105 -21.98 2.40 9.31
C VAL A 105 -21.48 3.45 8.32
N ILE A 106 -20.28 3.24 7.78
CA ILE A 106 -19.75 4.06 6.69
C ILE A 106 -19.84 3.22 5.43
N ARG A 107 -20.58 3.71 4.43
CA ARG A 107 -20.73 3.06 3.12
C ARG A 107 -19.93 3.82 2.08
N ARG A 108 -19.31 3.08 1.17
CA ARG A 108 -18.65 3.62 -0.03
C ARG A 108 -19.64 3.54 -1.19
N LEU A 109 -19.74 4.58 -2.00
CA LEU A 109 -20.55 4.61 -3.20
C LEU A 109 -19.65 4.62 -4.42
N SER A 110 -19.75 3.58 -5.25
CA SER A 110 -19.00 3.46 -6.50
C SER A 110 -19.91 2.97 -7.61
N ASN A 111 -19.97 3.70 -8.73
CA ASN A 111 -20.77 3.35 -9.91
C ASN A 111 -22.25 3.06 -9.60
N GLY A 112 -22.86 3.85 -8.71
CA GLY A 112 -24.26 3.69 -8.31
C GLY A 112 -24.53 2.49 -7.38
N ARG A 113 -23.49 1.77 -6.95
CA ARG A 113 -23.57 0.68 -5.98
C ARG A 113 -23.06 1.13 -4.61
N GLU A 114 -23.70 0.64 -3.56
CA GLU A 114 -23.24 0.81 -2.18
C GLU A 114 -22.33 -0.36 -1.80
N PHE A 115 -21.26 -0.06 -1.09
CA PHE A 115 -20.31 -1.02 -0.55
C PHE A 115 -20.20 -0.85 0.96
N SER A 116 -20.16 -1.97 1.68
CA SER A 116 -20.03 -2.05 3.13
C SER A 116 -18.60 -2.44 3.48
N TRP A 117 -18.07 -1.83 4.53
CA TRP A 117 -16.78 -2.26 5.07
C TRP A 117 -16.99 -3.49 5.95
N MET A 118 -16.49 -4.64 5.52
CA MET A 118 -16.77 -5.92 6.15
C MET A 118 -15.65 -6.32 7.12
N ILE A 119 -16.05 -7.02 8.17
CA ILE A 119 -15.20 -7.66 9.17
C ILE A 119 -15.60 -9.14 9.25
N ASP A 120 -14.59 -10.00 9.31
CA ASP A 120 -14.72 -11.43 9.57
C ASP A 120 -13.81 -11.79 10.75
N GLU A 121 -14.37 -12.39 11.80
CA GLU A 121 -13.66 -12.72 13.06
C GLU A 121 -12.76 -11.58 13.61
N ASP A 122 -13.29 -10.35 13.70
CA ASP A 122 -12.57 -9.11 14.07
C ASP A 122 -11.48 -8.62 13.09
N GLU A 123 -11.22 -9.33 12.00
CA GLU A 123 -10.28 -8.95 10.94
C GLU A 123 -11.01 -8.21 9.80
N ALA A 124 -10.44 -7.11 9.31
CA ALA A 124 -11.04 -6.39 8.19
C ALA A 124 -10.78 -7.15 6.87
N ILE A 125 -11.84 -7.39 6.09
CA ILE A 125 -11.73 -8.05 4.77
C ILE A 125 -11.85 -7.06 3.60
N GLY A 126 -12.26 -5.82 3.87
CA GLY A 126 -12.29 -4.73 2.89
C GLY A 126 -13.71 -4.27 2.52
N TRP A 127 -13.84 -3.62 1.36
CA TRP A 127 -15.13 -3.16 0.82
C TRP A 127 -15.78 -4.26 -0.01
N GLU A 128 -16.99 -4.67 0.37
CA GLU A 128 -17.82 -5.61 -0.39
C GLU A 128 -19.14 -4.96 -0.81
N GLU A 129 -19.71 -5.40 -1.92
CA GLU A 129 -20.99 -4.88 -2.40
C GLU A 129 -22.08 -5.16 -1.35
N THR A 130 -22.79 -4.12 -0.92
CA THR A 130 -23.79 -4.22 0.14
C THR A 130 -24.96 -5.06 -0.35
N ALA A 131 -25.17 -6.23 0.26
CA ALA A 131 -26.36 -7.02 0.01
C ALA A 131 -27.63 -6.20 0.29
N THR A 132 -28.60 -6.25 -0.63
CA THR A 132 -29.78 -5.38 -0.62
C THR A 132 -30.55 -5.39 0.72
N GLY A 133 -30.70 -4.20 1.32
CA GLY A 133 -31.66 -3.91 2.41
C GLY A 133 -31.07 -3.36 3.71
N PHE A 134 -31.95 -2.76 4.52
CA PHE A 134 -31.70 -2.26 5.87
C PHE A 134 -31.67 -3.41 6.90
N ARG A 135 -30.72 -4.34 6.75
CA ARG A 135 -30.55 -5.50 7.64
C ARG A 135 -29.70 -5.14 8.86
N ASP A 136 -29.72 -5.97 9.90
CA ASP A 136 -28.82 -5.76 11.05
C ASP A 136 -27.35 -5.91 10.59
N PRO A 137 -26.45 -4.94 10.81
CA PRO A 137 -25.07 -5.00 10.34
C PRO A 137 -24.26 -6.11 11.01
N ASP A 138 -24.66 -6.54 12.21
CA ASP A 138 -24.08 -7.65 12.96
C ASP A 138 -24.74 -8.97 12.50
N VAL A 139 -23.95 -9.83 11.86
CA VAL A 139 -24.45 -11.10 11.29
C VAL A 139 -24.93 -12.04 12.38
N HIS A 140 -24.22 -12.10 13.50
CA HIS A 140 -24.57 -12.98 14.61
C HIS A 140 -25.89 -12.56 15.26
N ARG A 141 -26.08 -11.27 15.55
CA ARG A 141 -27.37 -10.73 16.05
C ARG A 141 -28.51 -11.03 15.09
N ARG A 142 -28.27 -10.87 13.78
CA ARG A 142 -29.25 -11.16 12.73
C ARG A 142 -29.69 -12.62 12.77
N MET A 143 -28.74 -13.55 12.73
CA MET A 143 -29.03 -14.99 12.70
C MET A 143 -29.64 -15.51 14.02
N CYS A 144 -29.28 -14.92 15.16
CA CYS A 144 -29.93 -15.22 16.44
C CYS A 144 -31.41 -14.82 16.42
N ARG A 145 -31.73 -13.67 15.82
CA ARG A 145 -33.11 -13.19 15.70
C ARG A 145 -33.95 -14.04 14.75
N ASP A 146 -33.36 -14.48 13.64
CA ASP A 146 -34.04 -15.32 12.65
C ASP A 146 -34.20 -16.79 13.14
N GLY A 147 -33.77 -17.10 14.37
CA GLY A 147 -33.82 -18.44 14.96
C GLY A 147 -32.85 -19.44 14.31
N THR A 148 -31.95 -18.95 13.44
CA THR A 148 -30.95 -19.77 12.74
C THR A 148 -29.78 -20.12 13.66
N LEU A 149 -29.42 -19.18 14.56
CA LEU A 149 -28.45 -19.40 15.62
C LEU A 149 -29.11 -19.29 16.99
N HIS A 150 -28.58 -20.00 17.98
CA HIS A 150 -28.88 -19.75 19.38
C HIS A 150 -27.90 -18.71 19.94
N PRO A 151 -28.35 -17.79 20.81
CA PRO A 151 -27.44 -16.92 21.55
C PRO A 151 -26.42 -17.77 22.30
N ARG A 152 -25.14 -17.71 21.93
CA ARG A 152 -24.04 -18.34 22.65
C ARG A 152 -23.41 -17.30 23.59
N GLU A 153 -22.93 -17.76 24.74
CA GLU A 153 -22.21 -16.91 25.70
C GLU A 153 -20.80 -16.52 25.20
N ASP A 154 -20.21 -17.32 24.28
CA ASP A 154 -18.80 -17.23 23.87
C ASP A 154 -18.56 -16.77 22.42
N VAL A 155 -19.35 -15.85 21.87
CA VAL A 155 -19.00 -15.22 20.57
C VAL A 155 -18.30 -13.89 20.84
N ALA A 156 -16.99 -13.96 21.06
CA ALA A 156 -16.15 -12.79 21.28
C ALA A 156 -15.87 -12.01 19.97
N THR A 157 -15.97 -12.68 18.82
CA THR A 157 -15.52 -12.12 17.54
C THR A 157 -16.66 -11.56 16.70
N TYR A 158 -16.52 -10.31 16.26
CA TYR A 158 -17.52 -9.62 15.44
C TYR A 158 -17.42 -10.04 13.97
N THR A 159 -18.55 -10.36 13.34
CA THR A 159 -18.65 -10.65 11.91
C THR A 159 -19.80 -9.85 11.29
N GLY A 160 -19.53 -9.15 10.19
CA GLY A 160 -20.51 -8.34 9.47
C GLY A 160 -20.00 -6.98 9.01
N GLU A 161 -20.92 -6.05 8.75
CA GLU A 161 -20.58 -4.68 8.37
C GLU A 161 -20.03 -3.94 9.59
N LYS A 162 -18.86 -3.30 9.49
CA LYS A 162 -18.24 -2.58 10.61
C LYS A 162 -19.15 -1.47 11.10
N THR A 163 -19.54 -1.56 12.37
CA THR A 163 -20.34 -0.55 13.05
C THR A 163 -19.47 0.35 13.93
N HIS A 164 -19.96 1.56 14.13
CA HIS A 164 -19.37 2.55 15.02
C HIS A 164 -20.43 2.99 16.03
N PRO A 165 -20.13 2.99 17.34
CA PRO A 165 -21.13 3.27 18.35
C PRO A 165 -21.60 4.72 18.32
N MET A 166 -22.87 4.92 18.62
CA MET A 166 -23.45 6.23 18.93
C MET A 166 -23.99 6.23 20.36
N HIS A 167 -23.79 7.34 21.05
CA HIS A 167 -24.20 7.52 22.43
C HIS A 167 -25.45 8.40 22.49
N PRO A 168 -26.50 7.96 23.21
CA PRO A 168 -27.67 8.78 23.43
C PRO A 168 -27.39 9.89 24.44
N LYS A 169 -27.94 11.07 24.16
CA LYS A 169 -27.84 12.24 25.01
C LYS A 169 -29.16 12.99 25.05
N LYS A 170 -29.67 13.16 26.27
CA LYS A 170 -30.72 14.13 26.57
C LYS A 170 -30.26 15.55 26.26
N ALA A 171 -31.02 16.26 25.44
CA ALA A 171 -30.83 17.68 25.16
C ALA A 171 -32.17 18.43 25.20
N PHE A 172 -32.09 19.76 25.19
CA PHE A 172 -33.25 20.64 25.13
C PHE A 172 -33.01 21.68 24.07
N ASP A 173 -33.97 21.83 23.14
CA ASP A 173 -33.87 22.88 22.14
C ASP A 173 -34.12 24.28 22.75
N LYS A 174 -33.96 25.33 21.94
CA LYS A 174 -34.18 26.72 22.34
C LYS A 174 -35.60 27.00 22.87
N SER A 175 -36.59 26.15 22.54
CA SER A 175 -37.96 26.25 23.04
C SER A 175 -38.21 25.47 24.35
N GLY A 176 -37.18 24.78 24.87
CA GLY A 176 -37.27 23.93 26.05
C GLY A 176 -37.86 22.54 25.78
N LYS A 177 -38.08 22.16 24.51
CA LYS A 177 -38.59 20.82 24.17
C LYS A 177 -37.47 19.80 24.32
N ARG A 178 -37.75 18.69 25.02
CA ARG A 178 -36.83 17.55 25.17
C ARG A 178 -36.49 16.97 23.80
N ARG A 179 -35.21 16.69 23.59
CA ARG A 179 -34.61 16.03 22.43
C ARG A 179 -33.76 14.86 22.89
N THR A 180 -33.68 13.82 22.06
CA THR A 180 -32.74 12.71 22.24
C THR A 180 -31.81 12.72 21.05
N VAL A 181 -30.58 13.17 21.30
CA VAL A 181 -29.53 13.29 20.28
C VAL A 181 -28.63 12.07 20.41
N LEU A 182 -28.41 11.37 19.30
CA LEU A 182 -27.36 10.38 19.18
C LEU A 182 -26.12 11.05 18.62
N TYR A 183 -24.94 10.76 19.17
CA TYR A 183 -23.67 11.21 18.60
C TYR A 183 -22.60 10.13 18.64
N GLY A 184 -21.68 10.12 17.69
CA GLY A 184 -20.60 9.12 17.63
C GLY A 184 -19.36 9.65 16.93
N TYR A 185 -18.18 9.15 17.32
CA TYR A 185 -16.90 9.49 16.68
C TYR A 185 -16.79 8.84 15.30
N ILE A 186 -16.33 9.59 14.30
CA ILE A 186 -16.08 9.10 12.95
C ILE A 186 -14.62 8.64 12.82
N PRO A 187 -14.35 7.32 12.83
CA PRO A 187 -12.99 6.82 12.64
C PRO A 187 -12.62 6.84 11.16
N LEU A 188 -11.68 7.71 10.81
CA LEU A 188 -11.15 7.84 9.45
C LEU A 188 -9.84 7.05 9.24
N GLY A 189 -9.50 6.18 10.19
CA GLY A 189 -8.37 5.25 10.08
C GLY A 189 -8.80 3.83 9.72
N GLY A 190 -7.84 3.03 9.28
CA GLY A 190 -8.01 1.61 9.01
C GLY A 190 -7.34 1.18 7.71
N SER A 191 -6.98 -0.08 7.67
CA SER A 191 -6.51 -0.78 6.48
C SER A 191 -6.96 -2.23 6.56
N PHE A 192 -6.86 -2.94 5.45
CA PHE A 192 -7.03 -4.37 5.41
C PHE A 192 -5.93 -4.98 4.55
N VAL A 193 -5.59 -6.23 4.87
CA VAL A 193 -4.75 -7.04 4.01
C VAL A 193 -5.69 -7.95 3.24
N PRO A 194 -5.69 -7.94 1.90
CA PRO A 194 -6.59 -8.78 1.13
C PRO A 194 -6.26 -10.26 1.36
N ARG A 195 -7.00 -10.93 2.24
CA ARG A 195 -6.98 -12.39 2.37
C ARG A 195 -7.77 -12.96 1.20
N ARG A 196 -7.13 -13.68 0.28
CA ARG A 196 -7.82 -14.30 -0.86
C ARG A 196 -7.56 -15.79 -0.95
N GLU A 197 -8.61 -16.49 -1.37
CA GLU A 197 -8.60 -17.91 -1.71
C GLU A 197 -7.61 -18.18 -2.85
N SER A 198 -6.94 -19.33 -2.78
CA SER A 198 -5.95 -19.77 -3.75
C SER A 198 -6.53 -19.78 -5.18
N GLY A 199 -5.96 -18.98 -6.09
CA GLY A 199 -6.23 -19.08 -7.53
C GLY A 199 -6.77 -17.82 -8.24
N VAL A 200 -7.03 -16.71 -7.54
CA VAL A 200 -7.44 -15.44 -8.17
C VAL A 200 -6.32 -14.39 -8.05
N SER A 201 -5.76 -13.96 -9.18
CA SER A 201 -4.70 -12.94 -9.27
C SER A 201 -5.06 -11.66 -8.50
N SER A 202 -4.13 -11.13 -7.70
CA SER A 202 -4.25 -9.85 -6.98
C SER A 202 -4.35 -8.63 -7.90
N PHE A 203 -3.98 -8.81 -9.17
CA PHE A 203 -3.85 -7.75 -10.15
C PHE A 203 -4.85 -7.91 -11.29
N GLU A 204 -5.31 -6.78 -11.82
CA GLU A 204 -6.07 -6.73 -13.07
C GLU A 204 -5.26 -7.39 -14.20
N SER A 205 -5.95 -8.08 -15.12
CA SER A 205 -5.30 -8.85 -16.20
C SER A 205 -4.38 -7.98 -17.05
N ASP A 206 -4.80 -6.75 -17.33
CA ASP A 206 -4.07 -5.84 -18.20
C ASP A 206 -2.81 -5.32 -17.51
N SER A 207 -2.91 -4.88 -16.24
CA SER A 207 -1.75 -4.49 -15.43
C SER A 207 -0.75 -5.64 -15.24
N MET A 208 -1.25 -6.87 -15.07
CA MET A 208 -0.40 -8.05 -14.96
C MET A 208 0.33 -8.34 -16.29
N ASN A 209 -0.34 -8.19 -17.42
CA ASN A 209 0.29 -8.37 -18.74
C ASN A 209 1.35 -7.30 -19.02
N GLU A 210 1.08 -6.05 -18.65
CA GLU A 210 2.05 -4.95 -18.76
C GLU A 210 3.25 -5.16 -17.85
N PHE A 211 3.03 -5.60 -16.60
CA PHE A 211 4.09 -5.97 -15.67
C PHE A 211 4.98 -7.09 -16.22
N LYS A 212 4.39 -8.15 -16.78
CA LYS A 212 5.14 -9.23 -17.45
C LYS A 212 5.95 -8.72 -18.63
N ALA A 213 5.37 -7.84 -19.45
CA ALA A 213 6.07 -7.24 -20.58
C ALA A 213 7.28 -6.39 -20.13
N ALA A 214 7.11 -5.58 -19.08
CA ALA A 214 8.19 -4.79 -18.50
C ALA A 214 9.27 -5.68 -17.86
N ALA A 215 8.88 -6.70 -17.09
CA ALA A 215 9.78 -7.69 -16.50
C ALA A 215 10.62 -8.40 -17.57
N ALA A 216 10.00 -8.81 -18.68
CA ALA A 216 10.70 -9.46 -19.78
C ALA A 216 11.69 -8.53 -20.52
N GLN A 217 11.48 -7.22 -20.48
CA GLN A 217 12.38 -6.22 -21.07
C GLN A 217 13.56 -5.83 -20.15
N HIS A 218 13.63 -6.33 -18.91
CA HIS A 218 14.75 -6.03 -18.02
C HIS A 218 16.06 -6.72 -18.41
N LEU A 219 16.00 -7.89 -19.06
CA LEU A 219 17.18 -8.66 -19.50
C LEU A 219 17.32 -8.68 -21.03
N SER A 220 18.55 -8.59 -21.52
CA SER A 220 18.87 -8.84 -22.93
C SER A 220 18.58 -10.28 -23.37
N TRP A 221 18.21 -10.44 -24.65
CA TRP A 221 18.17 -11.75 -25.31
C TRP A 221 19.53 -12.45 -25.17
N PRO A 222 19.61 -13.74 -24.75
CA PRO A 222 18.56 -14.75 -24.81
C PRO A 222 17.78 -14.97 -23.51
N TYR A 223 18.22 -14.40 -22.39
CA TYR A 223 17.62 -14.60 -21.05
C TYR A 223 16.49 -13.62 -20.72
N GLY A 224 16.23 -12.65 -21.60
CA GLY A 224 15.03 -11.83 -21.64
C GLY A 224 14.57 -11.54 -23.07
N LEU A 225 13.82 -10.46 -23.24
CA LEU A 225 13.26 -10.00 -24.52
C LEU A 225 13.76 -8.61 -24.95
N LYS A 226 14.64 -7.96 -24.16
CA LYS A 226 15.27 -6.70 -24.54
C LYS A 226 16.16 -6.89 -25.77
N ASP A 227 16.02 -5.96 -26.73
CA ASP A 227 16.71 -5.97 -28.02
C ASP A 227 16.51 -7.26 -28.84
N SER A 228 15.39 -7.97 -28.63
CA SER A 228 15.18 -9.33 -29.14
C SER A 228 15.10 -9.49 -30.67
N GLY A 229 15.10 -8.40 -31.45
CA GLY A 229 15.33 -8.38 -32.90
C GLY A 229 14.85 -9.62 -33.68
N SER A 230 15.73 -10.23 -34.48
CA SER A 230 15.41 -11.41 -35.31
C SER A 230 15.23 -12.72 -34.53
N LYS A 231 15.35 -12.73 -33.20
CA LYS A 231 15.28 -13.91 -32.31
C LYS A 231 16.14 -15.11 -32.76
N GLN A 232 17.13 -14.89 -33.62
CA GLN A 232 18.00 -15.96 -34.12
C GLN A 232 19.02 -16.32 -33.05
N TRP A 233 19.13 -17.62 -32.78
CA TRP A 233 20.19 -18.16 -31.93
C TRP A 233 21.55 -18.00 -32.63
N LYS A 234 22.49 -17.34 -31.97
CA LYS A 234 23.86 -17.09 -32.46
C LYS A 234 24.83 -17.96 -31.67
N SER A 235 25.96 -18.31 -32.28
CA SER A 235 27.02 -19.11 -31.64
C SER A 235 27.54 -18.52 -30.34
N ARG A 236 27.57 -17.19 -30.21
CA ARG A 236 27.96 -16.49 -28.97
C ARG A 236 27.04 -16.77 -27.78
N PHE A 237 25.77 -17.09 -28.02
CA PHE A 237 24.82 -17.42 -26.95
C PHE A 237 24.99 -18.85 -26.46
N THR A 238 25.55 -19.73 -27.30
CA THR A 238 25.91 -21.10 -26.92
C THR A 238 27.06 -21.14 -25.91
N GLN A 239 27.95 -20.14 -25.94
CA GLN A 239 29.11 -20.03 -25.05
C GLN A 239 29.09 -18.69 -24.29
N PRO A 240 28.22 -18.54 -23.28
CA PRO A 240 28.10 -17.31 -22.48
C PRO A 240 29.35 -16.97 -21.65
N VAL A 241 30.21 -17.95 -21.37
CA VAL A 241 31.52 -17.70 -20.74
C VAL A 241 32.60 -18.39 -21.57
N GLU A 242 33.59 -17.64 -22.03
CA GLU A 242 34.71 -18.13 -22.82
C GLU A 242 36.01 -18.02 -22.00
N GLN A 243 36.55 -19.16 -21.54
CA GLN A 243 37.77 -19.22 -20.73
C GLN A 243 37.79 -18.24 -19.53
N GLY A 244 36.66 -18.16 -18.84
CA GLY A 244 36.41 -17.26 -17.71
C GLY A 244 35.92 -15.86 -18.06
N GLN A 245 35.92 -15.44 -19.32
CA GLN A 245 35.38 -14.14 -19.72
C GLN A 245 33.87 -14.25 -19.96
N ALA A 246 33.08 -13.47 -19.23
CA ALA A 246 31.62 -13.46 -19.36
C ALA A 246 31.15 -12.61 -20.54
N SER A 247 30.09 -13.03 -21.21
CA SER A 247 29.37 -12.17 -22.17
C SER A 247 28.54 -11.11 -21.43
N LYS A 248 28.19 -10.02 -22.13
CA LYS A 248 27.28 -8.99 -21.61
C LYS A 248 25.95 -9.58 -21.13
N GLU A 249 25.34 -10.44 -21.95
CA GLU A 249 24.05 -11.05 -21.66
C GLU A 249 24.12 -11.97 -20.44
N PHE A 250 25.23 -12.69 -20.28
CA PHE A 250 25.47 -13.54 -19.11
C PHE A 250 25.76 -12.73 -17.85
N PHE A 251 26.48 -11.61 -17.95
CA PHE A 251 26.69 -10.70 -16.83
C PHE A 251 25.37 -10.17 -16.28
N GLU A 252 24.45 -9.72 -17.14
CA GLU A 252 23.11 -9.25 -16.71
C GLU A 252 22.31 -10.36 -16.02
N LEU A 253 22.35 -11.58 -16.56
CA LEU A 253 21.72 -12.75 -15.93
C LEU A 253 22.35 -13.03 -14.56
N LEU A 254 23.68 -13.12 -14.49
CA LEU A 254 24.42 -13.44 -13.26
C LEU A 254 24.14 -12.40 -12.16
N ARG A 255 24.12 -11.12 -12.53
CA ARG A 255 23.77 -10.02 -11.63
C ARG A 255 22.37 -10.20 -11.04
N LEU A 256 21.39 -10.60 -11.86
CA LEU A 256 20.03 -10.85 -11.41
C LEU A 256 19.96 -12.07 -10.48
N LEU A 257 20.58 -13.19 -10.88
CA LEU A 257 20.58 -14.43 -10.10
C LEU A 257 21.21 -14.24 -8.71
N ILE A 258 22.29 -13.47 -8.62
CA ILE A 258 23.00 -13.24 -7.35
C ILE A 258 22.34 -12.12 -6.54
N ASN A 259 22.17 -10.92 -7.09
CA ASN A 259 21.76 -9.76 -6.29
C ASN A 259 20.26 -9.73 -5.97
N ARG A 260 19.41 -10.32 -6.81
CA ARG A 260 17.95 -10.34 -6.60
C ARG A 260 17.48 -11.66 -6.02
N TYR A 261 17.98 -12.77 -6.56
CA TYR A 261 17.52 -14.10 -6.17
C TYR A 261 18.45 -14.83 -5.22
N HIS A 262 19.63 -14.29 -4.89
CA HIS A 262 20.58 -14.93 -3.97
C HIS A 262 20.87 -16.41 -4.33
N LEU A 263 20.90 -16.72 -5.63
CA LEU A 263 21.00 -18.09 -6.12
C LEU A 263 22.40 -18.66 -5.79
N GLY A 264 22.44 -19.65 -4.90
CA GLY A 264 23.68 -20.22 -4.34
C GLY A 264 23.72 -20.14 -2.81
N GLU A 265 22.88 -19.33 -2.19
CA GLU A 265 22.63 -19.36 -0.75
C GLU A 265 21.77 -20.59 -0.39
N SER A 266 21.98 -21.13 0.81
CA SER A 266 21.18 -22.25 1.35
C SER A 266 19.81 -21.74 1.82
N ASP A 267 18.83 -22.64 1.94
CA ASP A 267 17.55 -22.37 2.63
C ASP A 267 16.58 -21.36 1.98
N ILE A 268 16.66 -21.17 0.65
CA ILE A 268 15.66 -20.39 -0.12
C ILE A 268 14.81 -21.35 -0.96
N ASP A 269 13.75 -21.90 -0.37
CA ASP A 269 12.89 -22.92 -0.98
C ASP A 269 12.29 -22.47 -2.30
N GLU A 270 11.97 -21.18 -2.42
CA GLU A 270 11.37 -20.67 -3.65
C GLU A 270 12.34 -20.86 -4.84
N ASN A 271 13.67 -20.90 -4.62
CA ASN A 271 14.71 -20.99 -5.67
C ASN A 271 14.85 -22.39 -6.25
N GLU A 272 14.09 -23.39 -5.79
CA GLU A 272 14.23 -24.79 -6.18
C GLU A 272 14.34 -24.99 -7.69
N ALA A 273 13.37 -24.49 -8.48
CA ALA A 273 13.37 -24.67 -9.93
C ALA A 273 14.56 -24.01 -10.64
N LEU A 274 14.95 -22.79 -10.23
CA LEU A 274 16.14 -22.10 -10.75
C LEU A 274 17.44 -22.83 -10.37
N THR A 275 17.46 -23.40 -9.17
CA THR A 275 18.57 -24.20 -8.64
C THR A 275 18.74 -25.48 -9.45
N GLU A 276 17.67 -26.20 -9.73
CA GLU A 276 17.72 -27.42 -10.57
C GLU A 276 18.17 -27.10 -12.01
N LEU A 277 17.68 -26.02 -12.61
CA LEU A 277 18.16 -25.59 -13.92
C LEU A 277 19.67 -25.26 -13.87
N ALA A 278 20.12 -24.48 -12.89
CA ALA A 278 21.52 -24.12 -12.74
C ALA A 278 22.43 -25.32 -12.39
N LYS A 279 21.90 -26.37 -11.75
CA LYS A 279 22.60 -27.65 -11.55
C LYS A 279 22.75 -28.44 -12.85
N SER A 280 21.83 -28.26 -13.80
CA SER A 280 21.87 -28.95 -15.10
C SER A 280 22.88 -28.35 -16.08
N ILE A 281 23.36 -27.12 -15.83
CA ILE A 281 24.29 -26.37 -16.68
C ILE A 281 25.70 -26.49 -16.12
N TYR A 282 26.70 -26.71 -16.98
CA TYR A 282 28.07 -27.06 -16.55
C TYR A 282 29.15 -26.20 -17.21
N PHE A 283 30.25 -26.02 -16.49
CA PHE A 283 31.52 -25.57 -17.04
C PHE A 283 32.29 -26.74 -17.66
N TYR A 284 32.95 -26.48 -18.78
CA TYR A 284 33.73 -27.44 -19.56
C TYR A 284 35.16 -26.93 -19.78
N SER A 285 36.09 -27.87 -19.97
CA SER A 285 37.40 -27.52 -20.56
C SER A 285 37.20 -26.93 -21.94
N HIS A 286 37.94 -25.86 -22.27
CA HIS A 286 37.79 -25.15 -23.53
C HIS A 286 38.06 -26.07 -24.73
N ASP A 287 37.11 -26.09 -25.66
CA ASP A 287 37.19 -26.83 -26.93
C ASP A 287 36.44 -26.04 -28.02
N ASP A 288 37.19 -25.60 -29.04
CA ASP A 288 36.66 -24.82 -30.17
C ASP A 288 35.61 -25.60 -30.98
N LEU A 289 35.69 -26.94 -31.01
CA LEU A 289 34.73 -27.79 -31.73
C LEU A 289 33.38 -27.86 -31.00
N MET A 290 33.36 -27.69 -29.67
CA MET A 290 32.11 -27.66 -28.91
C MET A 290 31.27 -26.42 -29.24
N LYS A 291 31.90 -25.26 -29.53
CA LYS A 291 31.19 -23.99 -29.77
C LYS A 291 30.21 -24.05 -30.94
N SER A 292 30.56 -24.78 -32.00
CA SER A 292 29.74 -24.90 -33.21
C SER A 292 28.73 -26.04 -33.16
N SER A 293 28.94 -27.04 -32.31
CA SER A 293 28.18 -28.28 -32.30
C SER A 293 27.31 -28.47 -31.06
N PHE A 294 27.52 -27.71 -29.98
CA PHE A 294 26.78 -27.82 -28.72
C PHE A 294 25.34 -27.31 -28.86
N ASN A 295 24.37 -28.21 -28.67
CA ASN A 295 22.94 -27.96 -28.72
C ASN A 295 22.19 -28.99 -27.85
N ASP A 296 20.87 -28.90 -27.82
CA ASP A 296 19.99 -29.76 -26.99
C ASP A 296 20.18 -31.27 -27.24
N TYR A 297 20.55 -31.67 -28.46
CA TYR A 297 20.72 -33.08 -28.85
C TYR A 297 22.16 -33.58 -28.65
N THR A 298 23.15 -32.69 -28.72
CA THR A 298 24.58 -33.04 -28.67
C THR A 298 25.20 -32.85 -27.31
N LYS A 299 24.55 -32.13 -26.38
CA LYS A 299 25.03 -31.90 -25.00
C LYS A 299 25.46 -33.19 -24.30
N GLY A 300 24.73 -34.30 -24.52
CA GLY A 300 25.03 -35.62 -23.95
C GLY A 300 26.36 -36.23 -24.44
N ASN A 301 26.91 -35.77 -25.56
CA ASN A 301 28.20 -36.27 -26.05
C ASN A 301 29.39 -35.75 -25.21
N TYR A 302 29.16 -34.72 -24.40
CA TYR A 302 30.19 -34.00 -23.65
C TYR A 302 30.15 -34.29 -22.14
N GLU A 303 29.49 -35.36 -21.69
CA GLU A 303 29.38 -35.62 -20.26
C GLU A 303 30.72 -35.83 -19.56
N ASN A 304 31.67 -36.49 -20.24
CA ASN A 304 33.00 -36.79 -19.69
C ASN A 304 33.89 -35.54 -19.56
N THR A 305 33.50 -34.40 -20.13
CA THR A 305 34.28 -33.15 -20.09
C THR A 305 33.70 -32.12 -19.11
N LYS A 306 32.59 -32.43 -18.44
CA LYS A 306 31.99 -31.61 -17.37
C LYS A 306 32.98 -31.42 -16.21
N LYS A 307 33.05 -30.20 -15.66
CA LYS A 307 33.87 -29.89 -14.46
C LYS A 307 33.02 -29.70 -13.22
N TYR A 308 32.19 -28.66 -13.21
CA TYR A 308 31.23 -28.40 -12.14
C TYR A 308 30.04 -27.63 -12.71
N SER A 309 28.90 -27.73 -12.03
CA SER A 309 27.69 -27.04 -12.43
C SER A 309 27.78 -25.54 -12.17
N LEU A 310 26.94 -24.76 -12.87
CA LEU A 310 26.79 -23.33 -12.63
C LEU A 310 26.35 -23.06 -11.19
N PHE A 311 25.39 -23.85 -10.68
CA PHE A 311 24.97 -23.78 -9.28
C PHE A 311 26.12 -24.10 -8.33
N GLY A 312 26.82 -25.22 -8.54
CA GLY A 312 27.92 -25.64 -7.66
C GLY A 312 29.13 -24.69 -7.70
N TRP A 313 29.22 -23.81 -8.69
CA TRP A 313 30.16 -22.68 -8.68
C TRP A 313 29.63 -21.54 -7.81
N MET A 314 28.39 -21.09 -8.01
CA MET A 314 27.79 -20.02 -7.20
C MET A 314 27.76 -20.40 -5.70
N GLU A 315 27.29 -21.60 -5.37
CA GLU A 315 27.20 -22.13 -4.01
C GLU A 315 28.54 -22.06 -3.24
N SER A 316 29.66 -22.44 -3.88
CA SER A 316 30.97 -22.37 -3.22
C SER A 316 31.43 -20.95 -2.88
N HIS A 317 30.95 -19.94 -3.63
CA HIS A 317 31.23 -18.53 -3.34
C HIS A 317 30.36 -17.97 -2.21
N PHE A 318 29.14 -18.49 -2.03
CA PHE A 318 28.28 -18.12 -0.92
C PHE A 318 28.70 -18.79 0.41
N GLN A 319 29.33 -19.97 0.34
CA GLN A 319 29.87 -20.66 1.53
C GLN A 319 31.19 -20.06 2.04
N SER A 320 31.84 -19.21 1.24
CA SER A 320 33.10 -18.55 1.61
C SER A 320 32.83 -17.22 2.31
N ASP A 321 33.59 -16.90 3.38
CA ASP A 321 33.49 -15.60 4.07
C ASP A 321 33.72 -14.39 3.15
N ASP A 322 34.43 -14.59 2.04
CA ASP A 322 34.64 -13.62 0.97
C ASP A 322 34.01 -14.12 -0.33
N ASN A 323 32.87 -13.54 -0.73
CA ASN A 323 32.18 -13.89 -1.97
C ASN A 323 32.87 -13.21 -3.16
N GLY A 324 33.79 -13.96 -3.79
CA GLY A 324 34.57 -13.48 -4.93
C GLY A 324 33.74 -13.05 -6.13
N ILE A 325 32.53 -13.60 -6.32
CA ILE A 325 31.63 -13.17 -7.42
C ILE A 325 31.08 -11.78 -7.13
N VAL A 326 30.61 -11.52 -5.91
CA VAL A 326 30.09 -10.20 -5.51
C VAL A 326 31.19 -9.14 -5.61
N ALA A 327 32.41 -9.47 -5.14
CA ALA A 327 33.56 -8.57 -5.27
C ALA A 327 33.92 -8.30 -6.74
N TRP A 328 33.87 -9.32 -7.60
CA TRP A 328 34.09 -9.18 -9.04
C TRP A 328 33.01 -8.31 -9.70
N MET A 329 31.73 -8.54 -9.40
CA MET A 329 30.62 -7.75 -9.95
C MET A 329 30.76 -6.27 -9.58
N SER A 330 31.10 -5.96 -8.32
CA SER A 330 31.31 -4.58 -7.88
C SER A 330 32.45 -3.87 -8.65
N ARG A 331 33.52 -4.60 -9.01
CA ARG A 331 34.59 -4.05 -9.85
C ARG A 331 34.11 -3.79 -11.28
N GLN A 332 33.38 -4.74 -11.88
CA GLN A 332 32.84 -4.58 -13.22
C GLN A 332 31.85 -3.41 -13.30
N GLU A 333 30.97 -3.25 -12.30
CA GLU A 333 30.04 -2.11 -12.23
C GLU A 333 30.76 -0.76 -12.19
N LYS A 334 31.84 -0.63 -11.41
CA LYS A 334 32.67 0.59 -11.39
C LYS A 334 33.33 0.88 -12.73
N LEU A 335 33.78 -0.15 -13.44
CA LEU A 335 34.35 0.00 -14.78
C LEU A 335 33.26 0.50 -15.74
N ILE A 336 32.09 -0.15 -15.75
CA ILE A 336 30.94 0.26 -16.56
C ILE A 336 30.56 1.73 -16.31
N GLU A 337 30.52 2.15 -15.05
CA GLU A 337 30.24 3.54 -14.66
C GLU A 337 31.28 4.52 -15.22
N ALA A 338 32.56 4.15 -15.18
CA ALA A 338 33.65 4.97 -15.72
C ALA A 338 33.64 5.05 -17.25
N PHE A 339 33.25 3.98 -17.95
CA PHE A 339 33.16 3.95 -19.42
C PHE A 339 31.87 4.57 -19.97
N GLY A 340 30.87 4.81 -19.14
CA GLY A 340 29.67 5.58 -19.48
C GLY A 340 28.57 4.80 -20.23
N GLU A 341 28.89 3.68 -20.88
CA GLU A 341 27.94 2.78 -21.55
C GLU A 341 28.46 1.33 -21.65
N LEU A 342 27.54 0.34 -21.61
CA LEU A 342 27.83 -1.07 -21.91
C LEU A 342 27.86 -1.29 -23.43
N SER A 343 28.96 -0.89 -24.08
CA SER A 343 29.18 -1.19 -25.51
C SER A 343 29.36 -2.69 -25.73
N THR A 344 29.17 -3.15 -26.98
CA THR A 344 29.42 -4.56 -27.37
C THR A 344 30.88 -4.99 -27.24
N ASP A 345 31.81 -4.03 -27.11
CA ASP A 345 33.25 -4.25 -27.10
C ASP A 345 33.85 -4.16 -25.68
N PHE A 346 33.00 -4.09 -24.64
CA PHE A 346 33.45 -4.11 -23.26
C PHE A 346 33.93 -5.52 -22.88
N GLU A 347 35.23 -5.66 -22.62
CA GLU A 347 35.81 -6.90 -22.13
C GLU A 347 35.75 -6.96 -20.60
N PHE A 348 34.98 -7.90 -20.07
CA PHE A 348 34.90 -8.16 -18.64
C PHE A 348 36.18 -8.81 -18.13
N GLU A 349 36.58 -8.49 -16.88
CA GLU A 349 37.61 -9.27 -16.19
C GLU A 349 37.19 -10.74 -16.10
N LYS A 350 38.15 -11.67 -16.09
CA LYS A 350 37.83 -13.08 -15.90
C LYS A 350 37.13 -13.32 -14.57
N LEU A 351 36.12 -14.19 -14.58
CA LEU A 351 35.39 -14.64 -13.41
C LEU A 351 36.34 -15.33 -12.40
N PRO A 352 36.02 -15.28 -11.10
CA PRO A 352 36.79 -15.98 -10.09
C PRO A 352 36.66 -17.51 -10.20
N ALA A 353 37.75 -18.22 -9.90
CA ALA A 353 37.73 -19.67 -9.80
C ALA A 353 36.79 -20.14 -8.67
N LYS A 354 36.35 -21.40 -8.73
CA LYS A 354 35.41 -22.00 -7.75
C LYS A 354 35.90 -21.90 -6.30
N ASP A 355 37.21 -22.01 -6.09
CA ASP A 355 37.84 -22.00 -4.77
C ASP A 355 38.34 -20.61 -4.34
N ASN A 356 37.95 -19.55 -5.06
CA ASN A 356 38.48 -18.19 -4.92
C ASN A 356 40.00 -18.05 -5.07
N LYS A 357 40.70 -19.09 -5.54
CA LYS A 357 42.16 -19.06 -5.74
C LYS A 357 42.48 -18.91 -7.22
N GLY A 358 42.40 -17.68 -7.68
CA GLY A 358 42.74 -17.29 -9.04
C GLY A 358 41.53 -17.15 -9.97
N LEU A 359 41.79 -17.25 -11.28
CA LEU A 359 40.81 -16.95 -12.32
C LEU A 359 40.23 -18.22 -12.92
N LEU A 360 38.96 -18.15 -13.29
CA LEU A 360 38.26 -19.18 -14.01
C LEU A 360 38.89 -19.37 -15.40
N ASN A 361 39.25 -20.62 -15.72
CA ASN A 361 39.82 -20.97 -17.03
C ASN A 361 38.90 -21.90 -17.86
N PHE A 362 37.69 -22.15 -17.37
CA PHE A 362 36.69 -22.99 -18.04
C PHE A 362 35.69 -22.14 -18.82
N SER A 363 35.04 -22.77 -19.80
CA SER A 363 33.96 -22.15 -20.57
C SER A 363 32.60 -22.69 -20.09
N LEU A 364 31.59 -21.83 -20.05
CA LEU A 364 30.20 -22.21 -19.77
C LEU A 364 29.48 -22.37 -21.10
N TYR A 365 28.73 -23.48 -21.25
CA TYR A 365 27.91 -23.71 -22.43
C TYR A 365 26.45 -23.85 -22.03
N ILE A 366 25.58 -23.21 -22.81
CA ILE A 366 24.13 -23.17 -22.58
C ILE A 366 23.42 -23.45 -23.90
N THR A 367 22.33 -24.21 -23.86
CA THR A 367 21.49 -24.50 -25.03
C THR A 367 20.35 -23.49 -25.19
N ALA A 368 19.70 -23.50 -26.35
CA ALA A 368 18.53 -22.66 -26.60
C ALA A 368 17.35 -23.01 -25.68
N SER A 369 17.17 -24.30 -25.35
CA SER A 369 16.15 -24.73 -24.40
C SER A 369 16.43 -24.21 -22.99
N GLU A 370 17.66 -24.33 -22.50
CA GLU A 370 18.05 -23.87 -21.16
C GLU A 370 17.90 -22.35 -21.00
N ALA A 371 18.32 -21.56 -22.01
CA ALA A 371 18.11 -20.11 -21.99
C ALA A 371 16.62 -19.73 -22.02
N ARG A 372 15.78 -20.52 -22.71
CA ARG A 372 14.32 -20.36 -22.68
C ARG A 372 13.76 -20.72 -21.30
N GLU A 373 14.25 -21.76 -20.67
CA GLU A 373 13.82 -22.19 -19.35
C GLU A 373 14.18 -21.14 -18.29
N PHE A 374 15.38 -20.56 -18.33
CA PHE A 374 15.73 -19.40 -17.49
C PHE A 374 14.72 -18.28 -17.62
N ARG A 375 14.32 -17.90 -18.84
CA ARG A 375 13.28 -16.86 -19.04
C ARG A 375 11.98 -17.21 -18.34
N THR A 376 11.48 -18.42 -18.55
CA THR A 376 10.21 -18.86 -17.98
C THR A 376 10.27 -18.88 -16.45
N LEU A 377 11.35 -19.42 -15.86
CA LEU A 377 11.50 -19.49 -14.41
C LEU A 377 11.70 -18.10 -13.79
N LEU A 378 12.47 -17.22 -14.43
CA LEU A 378 12.66 -15.84 -13.97
C LEU A 378 11.35 -15.04 -14.02
N GLU A 379 10.55 -15.21 -15.08
CA GLU A 379 9.22 -14.60 -15.19
C GLU A 379 8.29 -15.08 -14.07
N GLN A 380 8.22 -16.40 -13.86
CA GLN A 380 7.44 -17.00 -12.77
C GLN A 380 7.86 -16.45 -11.41
N ARG A 381 9.17 -16.25 -11.18
CA ARG A 381 9.65 -15.68 -9.91
C ARG A 381 9.36 -14.22 -9.72
N VAL A 382 9.43 -13.41 -10.77
CA VAL A 382 9.02 -12.01 -10.68
C VAL A 382 7.53 -11.90 -10.33
N ILE A 383 6.68 -12.75 -10.91
CA ILE A 383 5.25 -12.80 -10.61
C ILE A 383 4.99 -13.27 -9.17
N ALA A 384 5.58 -14.40 -8.76
CA ALA A 384 5.41 -14.93 -7.41
C ALA A 384 5.84 -13.93 -6.33
N ASN A 385 6.96 -13.24 -6.53
CA ASN A 385 7.41 -12.20 -5.62
C ASN A 385 6.46 -10.99 -5.58
N ALA A 386 5.90 -10.59 -6.74
CA ALA A 386 4.93 -9.50 -6.80
C ALA A 386 3.61 -9.87 -6.09
N GLU A 387 3.15 -11.11 -6.24
CA GLU A 387 1.97 -11.64 -5.55
C GLU A 387 2.18 -11.73 -4.04
N ALA A 388 3.32 -12.28 -3.59
CA ALA A 388 3.67 -12.35 -2.18
C ALA A 388 3.72 -10.95 -1.55
N LEU A 389 4.39 -10.00 -2.22
CA LEU A 389 4.46 -8.62 -1.74
C LEU A 389 3.07 -7.96 -1.70
N ALA A 390 2.21 -8.19 -2.70
CA ALA A 390 0.85 -7.66 -2.70
C ALA A 390 -0.01 -8.20 -1.55
N GLN A 391 0.24 -9.44 -1.11
CA GLN A 391 -0.44 -10.04 0.04
C GLN A 391 0.01 -9.45 1.38
N GLU A 392 1.16 -8.79 1.46
CA GLU A 392 1.63 -8.18 2.70
C GLU A 392 1.29 -6.69 2.80
N VAL A 393 0.91 -6.06 1.68
CA VAL A 393 0.69 -4.62 1.62
C VAL A 393 -0.71 -4.27 2.14
N PRO A 394 -0.83 -3.54 3.26
CA PRO A 394 -2.12 -3.11 3.77
C PRO A 394 -2.74 -2.05 2.85
N ILE A 395 -3.94 -2.32 2.36
CA ILE A 395 -4.72 -1.37 1.56
C ILE A 395 -5.49 -0.45 2.50
N PRO A 396 -5.40 0.89 2.33
CA PRO A 396 -6.12 1.83 3.19
C PRO A 396 -7.63 1.66 3.06
N LYS A 397 -8.35 1.78 4.18
CA LYS A 397 -9.82 1.74 4.22
C LYS A 397 -10.43 2.84 3.35
N PHE A 398 -9.83 4.02 3.32
CA PHE A 398 -10.32 5.15 2.55
C PHE A 398 -9.34 5.45 1.42
N GLY A 399 -9.74 5.15 0.18
CA GLY A 399 -9.00 5.51 -1.03
C GLY A 399 -9.22 6.96 -1.47
N GLN A 400 -8.53 7.35 -2.55
CA GLN A 400 -8.50 8.72 -3.10
C GLN A 400 -8.90 8.78 -4.57
N THR A 401 -9.48 7.71 -5.13
CA THR A 401 -9.94 7.67 -6.51
C THR A 401 -11.23 8.48 -6.69
N LYS A 402 -11.63 8.70 -7.93
CA LYS A 402 -12.87 9.43 -8.25
C LYS A 402 -14.11 8.71 -7.68
N GLU A 403 -14.05 7.40 -7.55
CA GLU A 403 -15.10 6.52 -7.05
C GLU A 403 -15.11 6.41 -5.51
N ASP A 404 -14.13 7.01 -4.82
CA ASP A 404 -14.04 6.98 -3.36
C ASP A 404 -14.87 8.07 -2.71
N VAL A 405 -16.19 7.87 -2.74
CA VAL A 405 -17.19 8.72 -2.08
C VAL A 405 -17.86 7.94 -0.96
N TYR A 406 -18.01 8.55 0.21
CA TYR A 406 -18.52 7.89 1.41
C TYR A 406 -19.75 8.57 1.98
N GLN A 407 -20.57 7.80 2.68
CA GLN A 407 -21.75 8.27 3.39
C GLN A 407 -21.88 7.55 4.73
N ILE A 408 -22.32 8.27 5.76
CA ILE A 408 -22.65 7.67 7.05
C ILE A 408 -24.16 7.39 7.10
N VAL A 409 -24.50 6.17 7.52
CA VAL A 409 -25.87 5.71 7.71
C VAL A 409 -26.08 5.35 9.19
N PRO A 410 -26.75 6.22 9.97
CA PRO A 410 -27.10 5.92 11.35
C PRO A 410 -28.17 4.83 11.47
N PHE A 411 -28.13 4.10 12.58
CA PHE A 411 -29.17 3.19 13.02
C PHE A 411 -29.34 3.23 14.54
N VAL A 412 -30.51 2.84 15.02
CA VAL A 412 -30.82 2.70 16.44
C VAL A 412 -31.54 1.38 16.66
N ARG A 413 -31.13 0.65 17.69
CA ARG A 413 -31.87 -0.50 18.23
C ARG A 413 -32.62 -0.03 19.47
N ALA A 414 -33.93 -0.25 19.47
CA ALA A 414 -34.79 0.17 20.57
C ALA A 414 -35.80 -0.92 20.92
N LEU A 415 -36.19 -0.99 22.19
CA LEU A 415 -37.25 -1.87 22.66
C LEU A 415 -38.60 -1.37 22.17
N ASP A 416 -39.38 -2.29 21.61
CA ASP A 416 -40.80 -2.06 21.37
C ASP A 416 -41.62 -2.22 22.66
N ASP A 417 -42.93 -2.00 22.58
CA ASP A 417 -43.81 -2.06 23.75
C ASP A 417 -44.06 -3.51 24.26
N HIS A 418 -43.43 -4.51 23.65
CA HIS A 418 -43.37 -5.90 24.12
C HIS A 418 -41.96 -6.31 24.57
N ASP A 419 -41.09 -5.34 24.86
CA ASP A 419 -39.69 -5.53 25.24
C ASP A 419 -38.86 -6.29 24.20
N LYS A 420 -39.25 -6.23 22.91
CA LYS A 420 -38.47 -6.81 21.81
C LYS A 420 -37.62 -5.74 21.16
N GLU A 421 -36.31 -6.02 21.05
CA GLU A 421 -35.38 -5.17 20.32
C GLU A 421 -35.73 -5.13 18.82
N ARG A 422 -35.84 -3.91 18.27
CA ARG A 422 -35.98 -3.66 16.83
C ARG A 422 -34.94 -2.66 16.36
N ILE A 423 -34.39 -2.89 15.18
CA ILE A 423 -33.47 -1.97 14.51
C ILE A 423 -34.24 -1.02 13.59
N TYR A 424 -33.90 0.27 13.66
CA TYR A 424 -34.43 1.33 12.81
C TYR A 424 -33.25 2.05 12.16
N TRP A 425 -33.30 2.17 10.84
CA TRP A 425 -32.27 2.81 10.05
C TRP A 425 -32.67 4.24 9.68
N ALA A 426 -31.68 5.11 9.50
CA ALA A 426 -31.90 6.42 8.93
C ALA A 426 -32.43 6.29 7.50
N ASP A 427 -33.47 7.06 7.17
CA ASP A 427 -33.97 7.16 5.81
C ASP A 427 -33.01 7.92 4.90
N SER A 428 -33.32 7.98 3.60
CA SER A 428 -32.50 8.68 2.60
C SER A 428 -32.31 10.18 2.90
N THR A 429 -33.22 10.80 3.66
CA THR A 429 -33.15 12.22 4.02
C THR A 429 -32.33 12.47 5.28
N THR A 430 -32.04 11.42 6.05
CA THR A 430 -31.34 11.49 7.34
C THR A 430 -29.93 10.92 7.29
N LYS A 431 -29.54 10.23 6.20
CA LYS A 431 -28.12 9.93 5.93
C LYS A 431 -27.30 11.23 5.87
N THR A 432 -25.99 11.17 6.13
CA THR A 432 -25.14 12.35 5.93
C THR A 432 -25.08 12.74 4.46
N GLN A 433 -24.66 13.97 4.17
CA GLN A 433 -24.15 14.28 2.83
C GLN A 433 -22.95 13.40 2.49
N PHE A 434 -22.70 13.26 1.19
CA PHE A 434 -21.51 12.57 0.70
C PHE A 434 -20.25 13.34 1.09
N PHE A 435 -19.21 12.60 1.45
CA PHE A 435 -17.91 13.15 1.80
C PHE A 435 -16.79 12.26 1.25
N ARG A 436 -15.60 12.84 1.19
CA ARG A 436 -14.34 12.17 0.87
C ARG A 436 -13.41 12.21 2.07
N VAL A 437 -12.32 11.45 2.01
CA VAL A 437 -11.30 11.43 3.06
C VAL A 437 -9.95 11.81 2.46
N ALA A 438 -9.26 12.75 3.11
CA ALA A 438 -7.96 13.22 2.67
C ALA A 438 -6.89 12.12 2.75
N ALA A 439 -5.92 12.15 1.83
CA ALA A 439 -4.71 11.33 1.95
C ALA A 439 -3.85 11.79 3.15
N PRO A 440 -3.02 10.88 3.72
CA PRO A 440 -2.07 11.21 4.78
C PRO A 440 -1.21 12.46 4.52
N PHE A 441 -0.72 12.64 3.29
CA PHE A 441 0.17 13.74 2.90
C PHE A 441 -0.50 14.79 2.00
N ASP A 442 -1.83 14.91 2.06
CA ASP A 442 -2.54 15.93 1.30
C ASP A 442 -2.10 17.34 1.77
N ALA A 443 -1.57 18.15 0.84
CA ALA A 443 -1.05 19.48 1.14
C ALA A 443 -2.12 20.46 1.64
N LYS A 444 -3.39 20.29 1.24
CA LYS A 444 -4.51 21.13 1.70
C LYS A 444 -5.09 20.65 3.03
N ALA A 445 -4.81 19.40 3.41
CA ALA A 445 -5.22 18.83 4.69
C ALA A 445 -4.15 19.02 5.78
N THR A 446 -2.88 18.92 5.40
CA THR A 446 -1.74 18.94 6.31
C THR A 446 -1.56 20.31 6.94
N ARG A 447 -1.32 20.33 8.25
CA ARG A 447 -0.96 21.53 9.00
C ARG A 447 0.50 21.43 9.47
N PRO A 448 1.23 22.56 9.54
CA PRO A 448 2.56 22.56 10.15
C PRO A 448 2.49 21.96 11.56
N SER A 449 3.20 20.86 11.77
CA SER A 449 3.28 20.21 13.08
C SER A 449 4.74 20.13 13.50
N MET A 450 5.00 20.39 14.79
CA MET A 450 6.33 20.15 15.34
C MET A 450 6.53 18.65 15.43
N ILE A 451 7.40 18.10 14.58
CA ILE A 451 7.90 16.73 14.69
C ILE A 451 9.03 16.79 15.73
N GLN A 452 8.86 16.12 16.86
CA GLN A 452 9.96 15.95 17.81
C GLN A 452 11.00 15.02 17.18
N MET A 453 12.23 15.50 17.07
CA MET A 453 13.32 14.69 16.54
C MET A 453 13.67 13.59 17.55
N PRO A 454 13.70 12.31 17.14
CA PRO A 454 14.09 11.22 18.02
C PRO A 454 15.55 11.39 18.47
N SER A 455 15.88 10.90 19.66
CA SER A 455 17.25 10.92 20.14
C SER A 455 18.14 9.95 19.34
N LEU A 456 19.47 10.10 19.43
CA LEU A 456 20.41 9.16 18.78
C LEU A 456 20.23 7.72 19.28
N SER A 457 19.84 7.54 20.54
CA SER A 457 19.49 6.23 21.11
C SER A 457 18.23 5.64 20.46
N ASP A 458 17.20 6.46 20.25
CA ASP A 458 15.95 6.02 19.61
C ASP A 458 16.18 5.67 18.14
N LEU A 459 17.03 6.44 17.46
CA LEU A 459 17.42 6.18 16.07
C LEU A 459 18.17 4.84 15.93
N LYS A 460 19.12 4.57 16.83
CA LYS A 460 19.88 3.31 16.87
C LYS A 460 18.96 2.10 17.11
N ASN A 461 17.93 2.26 17.93
CA ASN A 461 16.94 1.21 18.18
C ASN A 461 15.91 1.06 17.05
N GLY A 462 15.62 2.13 16.31
CA GLY A 462 14.65 2.16 15.20
C GLY A 462 15.19 1.71 13.84
N MET A 463 16.52 1.65 13.64
CA MET A 463 17.16 1.25 12.37
C MET A 463 16.75 -0.14 11.84
N ALA A 464 16.30 -1.04 12.72
CA ALA A 464 15.85 -2.38 12.34
C ALA A 464 14.41 -2.43 11.77
N LYS A 465 13.65 -1.33 11.83
CA LYS A 465 12.24 -1.26 11.39
C LYS A 465 12.08 -0.20 10.29
N GLY A 466 12.41 -0.57 9.06
CA GLY A 466 12.24 0.29 7.88
C GLY A 466 10.77 0.54 7.52
N ALA A 467 10.49 1.59 6.75
CA ALA A 467 9.17 1.87 6.19
C ALA A 467 9.19 1.72 4.67
N SER A 468 8.26 0.93 4.12
CA SER A 468 8.07 0.78 2.67
C SER A 468 7.03 1.80 2.18
N MET A 469 7.32 2.48 1.07
CA MET A 469 6.39 3.43 0.44
C MET A 469 5.94 2.91 -0.92
N ILE A 470 4.63 2.98 -1.16
CA ILE A 470 4.07 2.77 -2.50
C ILE A 470 4.24 4.08 -3.26
N THR A 471 5.02 4.04 -4.33
CA THR A 471 5.33 5.20 -5.16
C THR A 471 4.35 5.22 -6.34
N PRO A 472 3.53 6.28 -6.48
CA PRO A 472 2.65 6.39 -7.63
C PRO A 472 3.45 6.55 -8.95
N PRO A 473 2.85 6.22 -10.12
CA PRO A 473 3.57 6.17 -11.39
C PRO A 473 4.26 7.48 -11.79
N ASP A 474 3.65 8.63 -11.48
CA ASP A 474 4.20 9.96 -11.75
C ASP A 474 5.50 10.23 -10.97
N THR A 475 5.50 9.88 -9.70
CA THR A 475 6.62 10.02 -8.78
C THR A 475 7.73 9.06 -9.16
N PHE A 476 7.38 7.83 -9.56
CA PHE A 476 8.34 6.85 -10.04
C PHE A 476 8.98 7.29 -11.37
N ASN A 477 8.19 7.81 -12.30
CA ASN A 477 8.69 8.34 -13.57
C ASN A 477 9.61 9.55 -13.36
N LEU A 478 9.29 10.43 -12.40
CA LEU A 478 10.19 11.51 -11.99
C LEU A 478 11.49 10.97 -11.39
N LEU A 479 11.43 9.99 -10.47
CA LEU A 479 12.61 9.36 -9.88
C LEU A 479 13.50 8.70 -10.94
N ASN A 480 12.89 8.04 -11.93
CA ASN A 480 13.62 7.46 -13.07
C ASN A 480 14.21 8.52 -14.00
N ALA A 481 13.47 9.60 -14.27
CA ALA A 481 13.97 10.72 -15.06
C ALA A 481 15.14 11.43 -14.37
N LEU A 482 15.12 11.53 -13.03
CA LEU A 482 16.22 12.06 -12.23
C LEU A 482 17.43 11.12 -12.18
N ASN A 483 17.25 9.81 -12.38
CA ASN A 483 18.35 8.85 -12.55
C ASN A 483 19.05 8.97 -13.93
N LEU A 484 18.45 9.64 -14.92
CA LEU A 484 19.06 9.87 -16.23
C LEU A 484 19.98 11.10 -16.22
N LYS A 485 21.24 10.89 -15.82
CA LYS A 485 22.51 11.53 -16.26
C LYS A 485 22.58 13.04 -16.63
N LYS A 486 21.62 13.91 -16.31
CA LYS A 486 21.80 15.36 -16.39
C LYS A 486 21.18 16.01 -15.16
N GLY A 487 22.02 16.76 -14.43
CA GLY A 487 21.58 17.57 -13.30
C GLY A 487 20.37 18.41 -13.67
N ALA A 488 19.48 18.61 -12.70
CA ALA A 488 18.21 19.30 -12.85
C ALA A 488 18.36 20.63 -13.62
N SER A 489 17.97 20.61 -14.90
CA SER A 489 17.65 21.81 -15.66
C SER A 489 16.15 22.05 -15.60
N GLU A 490 15.77 23.33 -15.58
CA GLU A 490 14.43 23.88 -15.31
C GLU A 490 13.32 23.46 -16.31
N ASP A 491 13.62 22.57 -17.26
CA ASP A 491 12.71 22.05 -18.30
C ASP A 491 12.15 20.64 -18.03
N VAL A 492 12.36 20.07 -16.83
CA VAL A 492 11.79 18.75 -16.44
C VAL A 492 10.49 18.91 -15.63
N LEU A 493 9.59 19.76 -16.12
CA LEU A 493 8.17 19.69 -15.74
C LEU A 493 7.42 19.13 -16.95
N PRO A 494 6.79 17.94 -16.85
CA PRO A 494 5.92 17.46 -17.92
C PRO A 494 4.78 18.46 -18.09
N ALA A 495 4.71 19.09 -19.27
CA ALA A 495 3.51 19.76 -19.71
C ALA A 495 2.43 18.71 -19.99
N ASP A 496 1.25 18.94 -19.43
CA ASP A 496 -0.06 18.29 -19.65
C ASP A 496 -0.15 16.76 -19.74
N GLU A 497 -0.96 16.21 -18.82
CA GLU A 497 -1.46 14.83 -18.65
C GLU A 497 -0.49 13.66 -18.93
N PRO A 498 -0.07 12.92 -17.88
CA PRO A 498 0.71 11.72 -18.09
C PRO A 498 -0.18 10.63 -18.70
N SER A 499 0.06 10.32 -19.97
CA SER A 499 -0.29 9.04 -20.60
C SER A 499 0.65 7.93 -20.09
N GLY A 500 0.73 7.82 -18.76
CA GLY A 500 1.60 6.92 -18.03
C GLY A 500 0.83 5.71 -17.52
N ILE A 501 1.14 4.57 -18.14
CA ILE A 501 0.78 3.18 -17.82
C ILE A 501 0.61 2.95 -16.30
N GLY A 502 -0.50 2.31 -15.90
CA GLY A 502 -1.01 2.18 -14.52
C GLY A 502 -0.25 1.22 -13.61
N ILE A 503 1.08 1.11 -13.72
CA ILE A 503 1.89 0.24 -12.86
C ILE A 503 2.31 1.00 -11.59
N GLN A 504 1.87 0.53 -10.41
CA GLN A 504 2.34 1.03 -9.12
C GLN A 504 3.66 0.35 -8.74
N TRP A 505 4.62 1.13 -8.24
CA TRP A 505 5.94 0.63 -7.86
C TRP A 505 6.13 0.73 -6.35
N ILE A 506 6.58 -0.35 -5.72
CA ILE A 506 6.94 -0.35 -4.31
C ILE A 506 8.44 -0.07 -4.23
N CYS A 507 8.81 1.02 -3.60
CA CYS A 507 10.21 1.33 -3.30
C CYS A 507 10.42 1.18 -1.79
N SER A 508 11.15 0.13 -1.39
CA SER A 508 11.60 0.00 -0.01
C SER A 508 12.96 0.66 0.12
N PHE A 509 13.00 1.78 0.83
CA PHE A 509 14.25 2.43 1.21
C PHE A 509 14.27 2.61 2.72
N SER A 510 15.42 2.33 3.34
CA SER A 510 15.61 2.63 4.76
C SER A 510 15.57 4.14 4.97
N LEU A 511 14.46 4.65 5.54
CA LEU A 511 14.31 6.06 5.94
C LEU A 511 15.54 6.60 6.70
N PRO A 512 16.15 5.85 7.64
CA PRO A 512 17.41 6.24 8.28
C PRO A 512 18.59 6.42 7.32
N VAL A 513 18.75 5.54 6.32
CA VAL A 513 19.85 5.63 5.35
C VAL A 513 19.63 6.83 4.41
N ILE A 514 18.42 7.03 3.90
CA ILE A 514 18.09 8.20 3.09
C ILE A 514 18.31 9.49 3.88
N THR A 515 17.80 9.57 5.12
CA THR A 515 17.95 10.78 5.94
C THR A 515 19.40 11.07 6.30
N LEU A 516 20.21 10.04 6.56
CA LEU A 516 21.66 10.18 6.78
C LEU A 516 22.37 10.67 5.52
N VAL A 517 22.12 10.03 4.37
CA VAL A 517 22.72 10.44 3.08
C VAL A 517 22.30 11.85 2.71
N ALA A 518 21.02 12.18 2.84
CA ALA A 518 20.50 13.52 2.59
C ALA A 518 21.10 14.56 3.55
N MET A 519 21.26 14.25 4.84
CA MET A 519 21.90 15.15 5.81
C MET A 519 23.37 15.39 5.48
N ILE A 520 24.10 14.35 5.06
CA ILE A 520 25.50 14.45 4.64
C ILE A 520 25.63 15.28 3.37
N ILE A 521 24.83 15.01 2.34
CA ILE A 521 24.83 15.75 1.08
C ILE A 521 24.42 17.21 1.31
N LEU A 522 23.39 17.46 2.13
CA LEU A 522 22.96 18.81 2.49
C LEU A 522 24.07 19.57 3.23
N MET A 523 24.76 18.93 4.18
CA MET A 523 25.89 19.55 4.87
C MET A 523 27.07 19.84 3.94
N ILE A 524 27.37 18.94 3.01
CA ILE A 524 28.40 19.15 1.98
C ILE A 524 28.01 20.31 1.06
N MET A 525 26.77 20.36 0.57
CA MET A 525 26.26 21.46 -0.26
C MET A 525 26.26 22.80 0.48
N ILE A 526 25.80 22.84 1.74
CA ILE A 526 25.84 24.06 2.56
C ILE A 526 27.28 24.51 2.76
N SER A 527 28.21 23.59 3.01
CA SER A 527 29.64 23.91 3.15
C SER A 527 30.23 24.48 1.85
N LEU A 528 29.91 23.88 0.70
CA LEU A 528 30.39 24.32 -0.61
C LEU A 528 29.79 25.68 -1.02
N LEU A 529 28.48 25.88 -0.80
CA LEU A 529 27.80 27.15 -1.08
C LEU A 529 28.24 28.25 -0.13
N ASN A 530 28.55 27.93 1.14
CA ASN A 530 29.05 28.93 2.10
C ASN A 530 30.41 29.52 1.71
N ILE A 531 31.25 28.77 0.97
CA ILE A 531 32.52 29.27 0.44
C ILE A 531 32.31 30.39 -0.59
N ILE A 532 31.23 30.33 -1.37
CA ILE A 532 30.95 31.29 -2.46
C ILE A 532 30.01 32.41 -2.00
N PHE A 533 29.07 32.09 -1.12
CA PHE A 533 27.90 32.93 -0.88
C PHE A 533 27.75 33.45 0.56
N PHE A 534 28.44 32.89 1.57
CA PHE A 534 28.35 33.32 2.99
C PHE A 534 26.91 33.34 3.58
N TRP A 535 26.02 32.41 3.16
CA TRP A 535 24.59 32.39 3.54
C TRP A 535 24.27 31.74 4.90
N LEU A 536 25.27 31.33 5.69
CA LEU A 536 25.09 30.70 7.01
C LEU A 536 24.09 31.40 7.96
N PRO A 537 23.98 32.74 8.00
CA PRO A 537 23.01 33.42 8.87
C PRO A 537 21.54 33.15 8.52
N TRP A 538 21.23 32.81 7.27
CA TRP A 538 19.85 32.62 6.79
C TRP A 538 19.33 31.18 6.93
N VAL A 539 20.23 30.18 6.94
CA VAL A 539 19.87 28.75 7.10
C VAL A 539 19.79 28.36 8.58
N LYS A 540 20.57 29.01 9.44
CA LYS A 540 20.74 28.64 10.86
C LYS A 540 20.05 29.64 11.80
N ILE A 541 18.76 29.88 11.61
CA ILE A 541 17.93 30.58 12.60
C ILE A 541 17.55 29.57 13.71
N CYS A 542 18.54 29.21 14.54
CA CYS A 542 18.29 28.51 15.79
C CYS A 542 17.89 29.56 16.83
N LEU A 543 16.61 29.91 16.89
CA LEU A 543 16.09 30.73 18.00
C LEU A 543 16.14 29.88 19.28
N PRO A 544 16.84 30.32 20.35
CA PRO A 544 16.85 29.59 21.61
C PRO A 544 15.43 29.56 22.18
N PHE A 545 14.83 28.39 22.24
CA PHE A 545 13.51 28.18 22.83
C PHE A 545 13.69 27.69 24.28
N PRO A 546 13.08 28.35 25.28
CA PRO A 546 13.18 27.93 26.67
C PRO A 546 12.53 26.55 26.85
N LYS A 547 13.12 25.73 27.73
CA LYS A 547 12.55 24.41 28.06
C LYS A 547 11.15 24.59 28.67
N PHE A 548 10.20 23.77 28.23
CA PHE A 548 8.93 23.61 28.95
C PHE A 548 9.22 23.17 30.39
N LYS A 549 8.45 23.72 31.33
CA LYS A 549 8.61 23.48 32.77
C LYS A 549 8.07 22.12 33.18
#